data_AF-V5YNI6-F1
#
_entry.id   AF-V5YNI6-F1
#
_cell.length_a   1.000
_cell.length_b   1.000
_cell.length_c   1.000
_cell.angle_alpha   90.00
_cell.angle_beta   90.00
_cell.angle_gamma   90.00
#
_symmetry.space_group_name_H-M   'P 1'
#
loop_
_entity.id
_entity.type
_entity.pdbx_description
1 polymer ?
#
loop_
_entity_poly.entity_id
_entity_poly.type
_entity_poly.pdbx_seq_one_letter_code
_entity_poly.pdbx_strand_id
1 'polypeptide(L)'
;MDQTINKMIAEAGHRTMRIFDIAPSRSPSFSPNLYGWMKRHAHFYRDGGHAESVYRVREGSRAAEAFGVGTLLIGRPYDAYEGDTDFSGICLIEALCQGAKAGRVCYPGIAGSLEPVEDFWSRYLDVGRCAIDPAHVQPFIGADRFAMNGDLRTCLWCGAKHQRTLVPRIVHDETWAAV
;
A
#
# COMPACT_ATOMS: atom_id res chain seq x y z
N MET A 1 -9.65 1.53 26.91
CA MET A 1 -9.20 1.88 25.54
C MET A 1 -7.93 1.12 25.22
N ASP A 2 -7.87 0.37 24.11
CA ASP A 2 -6.65 -0.32 23.68
C ASP A 2 -5.57 0.73 23.37
N GLN A 3 -4.45 0.69 24.09
CA GLN A 3 -3.34 1.62 23.92
C GLN A 3 -2.83 1.67 22.48
N THR A 4 -3.00 0.58 21.73
CA THR A 4 -2.63 0.44 20.33
C THR A 4 -3.43 1.38 19.42
N ILE A 5 -4.75 1.47 19.62
CA ILE A 5 -5.63 2.27 18.76
C ILE A 5 -5.39 3.76 18.99
N ASN A 6 -5.17 4.18 20.24
CA ASN A 6 -4.81 5.55 20.57
C ASN A 6 -3.49 5.98 19.92
N LYS A 7 -2.49 5.10 19.94
CA LYS A 7 -1.22 5.33 19.26
C LYS A 7 -1.43 5.49 17.75
N MET A 8 -2.21 4.60 17.12
CA MET A 8 -2.53 4.67 15.70
C MET A 8 -3.22 5.97 15.31
N ILE A 9 -4.14 6.50 16.14
CA ILE A 9 -4.83 7.77 15.88
C ILE A 9 -3.85 8.95 16.02
N ALA A 10 -3.05 8.98 17.09
CA ALA A 10 -2.13 10.09 17.37
C ALA A 10 -1.02 10.23 16.32
N GLU A 11 -0.57 9.10 15.77
CA GLU A 11 0.51 8.97 14.80
C GLU A 11 0.01 8.79 13.36
N ALA A 12 -1.30 8.89 13.13
CA ALA A 12 -1.86 8.75 11.78
C ALA A 12 -1.32 9.83 10.84
N GLY A 13 -1.16 9.48 9.58
CA GLY A 13 -0.84 10.41 8.51
C GLY A 13 0.61 10.92 8.49
N HIS A 14 0.76 12.11 7.90
CA HIS A 14 2.01 12.85 7.84
C HIS A 14 1.70 14.36 7.95
N ARG A 15 2.10 14.98 9.06
CA ARG A 15 1.67 16.35 9.42
C ARG A 15 2.17 17.44 8.48
N THR A 16 3.31 17.24 7.84
CA THR A 16 3.93 18.25 6.98
C THR A 16 3.95 17.89 5.50
N MET A 17 3.57 16.65 5.13
CA MET A 17 3.60 16.22 3.73
C MET A 17 2.31 16.68 3.09
N ARG A 18 2.44 17.51 2.05
CA ARG A 18 1.32 18.03 1.31
C ARG A 18 1.01 17.10 0.15
N ILE A 19 -0.24 17.12 -0.31
CA ILE A 19 -0.67 16.23 -1.39
C ILE A 19 0.16 16.37 -2.67
N PHE A 20 0.63 17.59 -2.98
CA PHE A 20 1.45 17.84 -4.16
C PHE A 20 2.86 17.26 -4.05
N ASP A 21 3.31 16.86 -2.85
CA ASP A 21 4.63 16.24 -2.67
C ASP A 21 4.71 14.86 -3.32
N ILE A 22 3.57 14.19 -3.49
CA ILE A 22 3.45 12.90 -4.16
C ILE A 22 2.82 13.00 -5.55
N ALA A 23 2.82 14.19 -6.16
CA ALA A 23 2.28 14.39 -7.51
C ALA A 23 3.13 13.67 -8.57
N PRO A 24 2.55 12.94 -9.53
CA PRO A 24 3.29 12.25 -10.60
C PRO A 24 4.15 13.16 -11.48
N SER A 25 3.83 14.46 -11.52
CA SER A 25 4.63 15.47 -12.21
C SER A 25 5.98 15.73 -11.55
N ARG A 26 6.16 15.36 -10.27
CA ARG A 26 7.43 15.49 -9.55
C ARG A 26 8.37 14.32 -9.80
N SER A 27 7.83 13.12 -10.01
CA SER A 27 8.61 11.93 -10.30
C SER A 27 7.72 10.84 -10.91
N PRO A 28 8.21 10.08 -11.92
CA PRO A 28 7.52 8.90 -12.42
C PRO A 28 7.37 7.81 -11.36
N SER A 29 8.16 7.84 -10.28
CA SER A 29 8.05 6.89 -9.16
C SER A 29 6.75 7.06 -8.36
N PHE A 30 6.08 8.21 -8.44
CA PHE A 30 4.82 8.47 -7.72
C PHE A 30 3.60 8.02 -8.51
N SER A 31 2.73 7.24 -7.86
CA SER A 31 1.53 6.66 -8.49
C SER A 31 0.49 7.73 -8.84
N PRO A 32 0.08 7.87 -10.12
CA PRO A 32 -1.00 8.77 -10.50
C PRO A 32 -2.34 8.37 -9.89
N ASN A 33 -2.57 7.08 -9.70
CA ASN A 33 -3.79 6.57 -9.09
C ASN A 33 -3.82 6.85 -7.59
N LEU A 34 -2.73 6.58 -6.85
CA LEU A 34 -2.68 6.91 -5.42
C LEU A 34 -2.84 8.40 -5.20
N TYR A 35 -2.16 9.24 -6.00
CA TYR A 35 -2.32 10.69 -5.95
C TYR A 35 -3.77 11.12 -6.19
N GLY A 36 -4.42 10.55 -7.22
CA GLY A 36 -5.82 10.82 -7.52
C GLY A 36 -6.78 10.38 -6.41
N TRP A 37 -6.55 9.22 -5.79
CA TRP A 37 -7.33 8.74 -4.65
C TRP A 37 -7.15 9.66 -3.44
N MET A 38 -5.91 9.96 -3.06
CA MET A 38 -5.59 10.84 -1.93
C MET A 38 -6.20 12.23 -2.12
N LYS A 39 -6.11 12.83 -3.32
CA LYS A 39 -6.75 14.12 -3.60
C LYS A 39 -8.26 14.15 -3.38
N ARG A 40 -8.94 13.03 -3.66
CA ARG A 40 -10.40 12.95 -3.60
C ARG A 40 -10.93 12.55 -2.22
N HIS A 41 -10.22 11.65 -1.55
CA HIS A 41 -10.76 10.91 -0.41
C HIS A 41 -9.97 11.07 0.88
N ALA A 42 -8.73 11.58 0.84
CA ALA A 42 -7.93 11.73 2.04
C ALA A 42 -8.46 12.84 2.95
N HIS A 43 -8.25 12.65 4.25
CA HIS A 43 -8.42 13.72 5.22
C HIS A 43 -7.14 14.54 5.34
N PHE A 44 -7.30 15.85 5.40
CA PHE A 44 -6.21 16.80 5.54
C PHE A 44 -6.26 17.53 6.89
N TYR A 45 -5.11 17.73 7.50
CA TYR A 45 -4.96 18.62 8.64
C TYR A 45 -5.09 20.08 8.19
N ARG A 46 -5.44 20.97 9.12
CA ARG A 46 -5.63 22.40 8.83
C ARG A 46 -4.36 23.09 8.30
N ASP A 47 -3.20 22.60 8.71
CA ASP A 47 -1.87 23.07 8.31
C ASP A 47 -1.36 22.43 7.01
N GLY A 48 -2.15 21.57 6.37
CA GLY A 48 -1.94 21.06 5.02
C GLY A 48 -1.30 19.67 4.92
N GLY A 49 -0.95 19.04 6.04
CA GLY A 49 -0.64 17.60 6.08
C GLY A 49 -1.87 16.73 5.82
N HIS A 50 -1.72 15.41 5.79
CA HIS A 50 -2.85 14.47 5.69
C HIS A 50 -2.86 13.45 6.82
N ALA A 51 -4.03 12.92 7.13
CA ALA A 51 -4.26 11.97 8.22
C ALA A 51 -4.30 10.50 7.77
N GLU A 52 -4.22 10.23 6.46
CA GLU A 52 -4.26 8.84 5.96
C GLU A 52 -2.93 8.12 6.22
N SER A 53 -2.98 6.93 6.78
CA SER A 53 -1.85 6.01 6.99
C SER A 53 -2.05 4.71 6.23
N VAL A 54 -0.96 3.96 6.06
CA VAL A 54 -1.02 2.59 5.57
C VAL A 54 -0.93 1.63 6.74
N TYR A 55 -1.79 0.61 6.71
CA TYR A 55 -1.91 -0.39 7.74
C TYR A 55 -1.80 -1.78 7.13
N ARG A 56 -1.23 -2.71 7.89
CA ARG A 56 -1.17 -4.13 7.53
C ARG A 56 -2.17 -4.91 8.37
N VAL A 57 -2.84 -5.86 7.74
CA VAL A 57 -3.71 -6.81 8.44
C VAL A 57 -2.87 -7.77 9.27
N ARG A 58 -3.15 -7.82 10.58
CA ARG A 58 -2.46 -8.71 11.53
C ARG A 58 -2.88 -10.16 11.33
N GLU A 59 -1.94 -11.07 11.56
CA GLU A 59 -2.23 -12.50 11.65
C GLU A 59 -3.18 -12.81 12.81
N GLY A 60 -4.04 -13.83 12.63
CA GLY A 60 -5.00 -14.27 13.65
C GLY A 60 -6.10 -13.25 14.01
N SER A 61 -6.26 -12.19 13.22
CA SER A 61 -7.25 -11.15 13.46
C SER A 61 -8.52 -11.32 12.62
N ARG A 62 -9.62 -10.68 13.04
CA ARG A 62 -10.87 -10.67 12.27
C ARG A 62 -10.70 -10.13 10.84
N ALA A 63 -9.81 -9.15 10.67
CA ALA A 63 -9.51 -8.62 9.35
C ALA A 63 -8.78 -9.64 8.45
N ALA A 64 -8.03 -10.58 9.02
CA ALA A 64 -7.35 -11.63 8.24
C ALA A 64 -8.34 -12.55 7.53
N GLU A 65 -9.50 -12.83 8.13
CA GLU A 65 -10.56 -13.63 7.50
C GLU A 65 -11.17 -12.93 6.27
N ALA A 66 -11.30 -11.60 6.33
CA ALA A 66 -11.93 -10.82 5.27
C ALA A 66 -10.96 -10.43 4.14
N PHE A 67 -9.72 -10.12 4.48
CA PHE A 67 -8.76 -9.52 3.55
C PHE A 67 -7.50 -10.36 3.32
N GLY A 68 -7.26 -11.37 4.15
CA GLY A 68 -5.99 -12.09 4.20
C GLY A 68 -4.91 -11.39 5.04
N VAL A 69 -4.04 -12.20 5.64
CA VAL A 69 -2.89 -11.72 6.42
C VAL A 69 -1.94 -10.92 5.54
N GLY A 70 -1.42 -9.81 6.07
CA GLY A 70 -0.43 -9.01 5.36
C GLY A 70 -1.01 -8.05 4.31
N THR A 71 -2.31 -8.13 4.02
CA THR A 71 -2.97 -7.17 3.13
C THR A 71 -2.81 -5.75 3.64
N LEU A 72 -2.48 -4.84 2.73
CA LEU A 72 -2.30 -3.43 3.03
C LEU A 72 -3.61 -2.66 2.81
N LEU A 73 -4.01 -1.89 3.81
CA LEU A 73 -5.10 -0.92 3.75
C LEU A 73 -4.53 0.49 3.84
N ILE A 74 -5.20 1.45 3.20
CA ILE A 74 -4.95 2.88 3.37
C ILE A 74 -6.20 3.53 3.95
N GLY A 75 -6.03 4.35 4.99
CA GLY A 75 -7.16 4.93 5.70
C GLY A 75 -6.78 5.61 7.00
N ARG A 76 -7.76 5.77 7.89
CA ARG A 76 -7.56 6.17 9.29
C ARG A 76 -8.56 5.45 10.20
N PRO A 77 -8.16 5.09 11.42
CA PRO A 77 -9.10 4.79 12.49
C PRO A 77 -10.00 6.00 12.80
N TYR A 78 -11.21 5.73 13.26
CA TYR A 78 -12.07 6.75 13.84
C TYR A 78 -11.75 6.98 15.32
N ASP A 79 -12.07 8.17 15.77
CA ASP A 79 -11.91 8.66 17.15
C ASP A 79 -13.17 9.42 17.60
N ALA A 80 -14.34 9.03 17.09
CA ALA A 80 -15.58 9.80 17.29
C ALA A 80 -16.12 9.71 18.73
N TYR A 81 -15.86 8.60 19.43
CA TYR A 81 -16.25 8.37 20.82
C TYR A 81 -15.29 7.40 21.51
N GLU A 82 -15.35 7.32 22.84
CA GLU A 82 -14.51 6.41 23.61
C GLU A 82 -14.80 4.94 23.26
N GLY A 83 -13.75 4.20 22.87
CA GLY A 83 -13.89 2.80 22.47
C GLY A 83 -14.29 2.62 21.00
N ASP A 84 -14.26 3.68 20.19
CA ASP A 84 -14.39 3.55 18.74
C ASP A 84 -13.26 2.68 18.19
N THR A 85 -13.64 1.66 17.41
CA THR A 85 -12.74 0.67 16.82
C THR A 85 -12.96 0.55 15.32
N ASP A 86 -13.66 1.51 14.73
CA ASP A 86 -13.96 1.53 13.31
C ASP A 86 -12.78 2.07 12.51
N PHE A 87 -12.66 1.59 11.28
CA PHE A 87 -11.62 2.02 10.35
C PHE A 87 -12.23 2.53 9.05
N SER A 88 -11.83 3.73 8.63
CA SER A 88 -12.28 4.32 7.37
C SER A 88 -11.18 4.24 6.33
N GLY A 89 -11.35 3.44 5.29
CA GLY A 89 -10.31 3.24 4.29
C GLY A 89 -10.70 2.32 3.15
N ILE A 90 -9.69 1.74 2.51
CA ILE A 90 -9.82 0.77 1.41
C ILE A 90 -8.55 -0.09 1.35
N CYS A 91 -8.59 -1.24 0.66
CA CYS A 91 -7.36 -1.96 0.30
C CYS A 91 -6.47 -1.05 -0.57
N LEU A 92 -5.18 -0.94 -0.21
CA LEU A 92 -4.24 -0.06 -0.89
C LEU A 92 -4.13 -0.40 -2.39
N ILE A 93 -4.25 -1.69 -2.75
CA ILE A 93 -4.24 -2.13 -4.14
C ILE A 93 -5.39 -1.52 -4.96
N GLU A 94 -6.56 -1.31 -4.38
CA GLU A 94 -7.69 -0.72 -5.08
C GLU A 94 -7.44 0.76 -5.36
N ALA A 95 -6.86 1.49 -4.40
CA ALA A 95 -6.42 2.87 -4.62
C ALA A 95 -5.34 2.95 -5.71
N LEU A 96 -4.41 1.99 -5.76
CA LEU A 96 -3.35 1.94 -6.78
C LEU A 96 -3.85 1.59 -8.18
N CYS A 97 -4.91 0.79 -8.30
CA CYS A 97 -5.44 0.35 -9.58
C CYS A 97 -6.53 1.30 -10.12
N GLN A 98 -7.43 1.77 -9.26
CA GLN A 98 -8.63 2.52 -9.65
C GLN A 98 -8.54 4.02 -9.36
N GLY A 99 -7.55 4.44 -8.56
CA GLY A 99 -7.32 5.85 -8.22
C GLY A 99 -8.56 6.53 -7.67
N ALA A 100 -8.92 7.69 -8.23
CA ALA A 100 -10.07 8.48 -7.78
C ALA A 100 -11.45 7.78 -7.94
N LYS A 101 -11.52 6.63 -8.63
CA LYS A 101 -12.74 5.81 -8.75
C LYS A 101 -12.88 4.81 -7.61
N ALA A 102 -11.79 4.46 -6.92
CA ALA A 102 -11.85 3.56 -5.78
C ALA A 102 -12.67 4.24 -4.66
N GLY A 103 -13.56 3.47 -4.05
CA GLY A 103 -14.38 3.94 -2.94
C GLY A 103 -13.58 4.14 -1.66
N ARG A 104 -14.27 4.65 -0.64
CA ARG A 104 -13.84 4.59 0.75
C ARG A 104 -14.96 3.94 1.53
N VAL A 105 -14.62 3.02 2.42
CA VAL A 105 -15.58 2.24 3.19
C VAL A 105 -15.28 2.40 4.68
N CYS A 106 -16.32 2.41 5.50
CA CYS A 106 -16.20 2.23 6.94
C CYS A 106 -16.25 0.74 7.24
N TYR A 107 -15.25 0.24 7.95
CA TYR A 107 -15.15 -1.13 8.41
C TYR A 107 -15.33 -1.17 9.93
N PRO A 108 -16.51 -1.63 10.42
CA PRO A 108 -16.80 -1.60 11.83
C PRO A 108 -15.94 -2.57 12.64
N GLY A 109 -15.31 -2.07 13.70
CA GLY A 109 -14.56 -2.85 14.68
C GLY A 109 -13.28 -3.53 14.18
N ILE A 110 -12.69 -3.09 13.06
CA ILE A 110 -11.45 -3.71 12.54
C ILE A 110 -10.17 -2.97 12.92
N ALA A 111 -10.22 -1.79 13.54
CA ALA A 111 -9.02 -0.99 13.81
C ALA A 111 -7.97 -1.77 14.65
N GLY A 112 -8.40 -2.53 15.66
CA GLY A 112 -7.52 -3.40 16.46
C GLY A 112 -6.93 -4.60 15.70
N SER A 113 -7.47 -4.93 14.53
CA SER A 113 -6.94 -5.98 13.63
C SER A 113 -5.84 -5.48 12.70
N LEU A 114 -5.46 -4.21 12.81
CA LEU A 114 -4.51 -3.54 11.94
C LEU A 114 -3.25 -3.14 12.71
N GLU A 115 -2.12 -3.17 12.02
CA GLU A 115 -0.86 -2.58 12.50
C GLU A 115 -0.42 -1.47 11.55
N PRO A 116 0.03 -0.32 12.05
CA PRO A 116 0.55 0.74 11.18
C PRO A 116 1.82 0.25 10.48
N VAL A 117 1.96 0.59 9.19
CA VAL A 117 3.23 0.45 8.49
C VAL A 117 4.05 1.70 8.78
N GLU A 118 4.93 1.58 9.77
CA GLU A 118 5.81 2.67 10.21
C GLU A 118 6.61 3.26 9.04
N ASP A 119 6.79 4.58 9.09
CA ASP A 119 7.54 5.37 8.10
C ASP A 119 7.10 5.21 6.64
N PHE A 120 5.88 4.70 6.38
CA PHE A 120 5.42 4.45 5.02
C PHE A 120 5.54 5.69 4.13
N TRP A 121 5.05 6.85 4.59
CA TRP A 121 5.04 8.07 3.79
C TRP A 121 6.42 8.66 3.58
N SER A 122 7.29 8.62 4.60
CA SER A 122 8.69 9.05 4.46
C SER A 122 9.43 8.20 3.43
N ARG A 123 9.24 6.87 3.46
CA ARG A 123 9.79 5.97 2.44
C ARG A 123 9.14 6.20 1.07
N TYR A 124 7.84 6.46 1.02
CA TYR A 124 7.13 6.70 -0.24
C TYR A 124 7.59 7.99 -0.91
N LEU A 125 7.90 9.05 -0.15
CA LEU A 125 8.51 10.26 -0.69
C LEU A 125 9.89 10.01 -1.29
N ASP A 126 10.68 9.13 -0.66
CA ASP A 126 12.04 8.80 -1.09
C ASP A 126 12.07 7.91 -2.34
N VAL A 127 11.35 6.78 -2.30
CA VAL A 127 11.44 5.72 -3.34
C VAL A 127 10.14 5.47 -4.12
N GLY A 128 9.11 6.29 -3.90
CA GLY A 128 7.82 6.20 -4.58
C GLY A 128 7.11 4.86 -4.35
N ARG A 129 6.55 4.31 -5.43
CA ARG A 129 5.86 3.00 -5.43
C ARG A 129 6.70 1.84 -4.88
N CYS A 130 8.03 1.96 -4.80
CA CYS A 130 8.87 0.92 -4.17
C CYS A 130 8.65 0.80 -2.66
N ALA A 131 8.11 1.82 -1.97
CA ALA A 131 7.74 1.70 -0.55
C ALA A 131 6.59 0.70 -0.33
N ILE A 132 5.80 0.42 -1.36
CA ILE A 132 4.67 -0.51 -1.36
C ILE A 132 5.14 -1.94 -1.69
N ASP A 133 6.06 -2.06 -2.64
CA ASP A 133 6.64 -3.33 -3.10
C ASP A 133 8.18 -3.26 -3.05
N PRO A 134 8.77 -3.38 -1.85
CA PRO A 134 10.21 -3.26 -1.64
C PRO A 134 10.98 -4.42 -2.28
N ALA A 135 10.36 -5.59 -2.43
CA ALA A 135 10.95 -6.76 -3.06
C ALA A 135 10.88 -6.70 -4.61
N HIS A 136 10.16 -5.74 -5.17
CA HIS A 136 9.97 -5.55 -6.60
C HIS A 136 9.36 -6.77 -7.32
N VAL A 137 8.39 -7.40 -6.67
CA VAL A 137 7.75 -8.62 -7.17
C VAL A 137 6.47 -8.35 -7.95
N GLN A 138 5.84 -7.17 -7.78
CA GLN A 138 4.55 -6.90 -8.40
C GLN A 138 4.71 -6.35 -9.83
N PRO A 139 4.20 -7.06 -10.86
CA PRO A 139 4.42 -6.70 -12.25
C PRO A 139 3.60 -5.48 -12.70
N PHE A 140 2.40 -5.28 -12.15
CA PHE A 140 1.51 -4.17 -12.53
C PHE A 140 2.01 -2.81 -12.01
N ILE A 141 3.00 -2.81 -11.12
CA ILE A 141 3.50 -1.58 -10.51
C ILE A 141 4.35 -0.76 -11.49
N GLY A 142 4.88 -1.32 -12.59
CA GLY A 142 5.44 -0.52 -13.69
C GLY A 142 6.06 -1.30 -14.85
N ALA A 143 5.54 -1.10 -16.06
CA ALA A 143 6.12 -1.60 -17.31
C ALA A 143 7.44 -0.87 -17.69
N ASP A 144 7.66 0.32 -17.14
CA ASP A 144 8.82 1.20 -17.31
C ASP A 144 9.74 1.22 -16.07
N ARG A 145 9.51 0.35 -15.08
CA ARG A 145 10.19 0.38 -13.78
C ARG A 145 11.68 0.05 -13.85
N PHE A 146 12.13 -0.67 -14.89
CA PHE A 146 13.46 -1.26 -14.93
C PHE A 146 14.25 -0.88 -16.19
N ALA A 147 15.51 -0.50 -16.00
CA ALA A 147 16.52 -0.55 -17.05
C ALA A 147 17.21 -1.92 -17.04
N MET A 148 17.26 -2.58 -18.19
CA MET A 148 17.88 -3.90 -18.37
C MET A 148 19.34 -3.74 -18.83
N ASN A 149 20.24 -4.55 -18.28
CA ASN A 149 21.62 -4.72 -18.73
C ASN A 149 22.02 -6.20 -18.63
N GLY A 150 21.81 -6.94 -19.72
CA GLY A 150 21.97 -8.41 -19.73
C GLY A 150 21.05 -9.08 -18.70
N ASP A 151 21.66 -9.83 -17.78
CA ASP A 151 20.96 -10.48 -16.68
C ASP A 151 20.77 -9.59 -15.44
N LEU A 152 21.21 -8.33 -15.50
CA LEU A 152 20.93 -7.36 -14.45
C LEU A 152 19.74 -6.48 -14.86
N ARG A 153 18.88 -6.15 -13.90
CA ARG A 153 17.94 -5.03 -14.04
C ARG A 153 18.12 -4.06 -12.88
N THR A 154 18.02 -2.77 -13.17
CA THR A 154 18.08 -1.70 -12.16
C THR A 154 16.73 -1.00 -12.09
N CYS A 155 16.15 -0.89 -10.90
CA CYS A 155 14.92 -0.13 -10.70
C CYS A 155 15.20 1.36 -10.88
N LEU A 156 14.48 2.01 -11.78
CA LEU A 156 14.63 3.43 -12.09
C LEU A 156 14.11 4.36 -10.98
N TRP A 157 13.41 3.82 -9.98
CA TRP A 157 12.83 4.63 -8.90
C TRP A 157 13.63 4.60 -7.61
N CYS A 158 14.25 3.46 -7.27
CA CYS A 158 15.01 3.31 -6.02
C CYS A 158 16.46 2.85 -6.22
N GLY A 159 16.88 2.58 -7.46
CA GLY A 159 18.23 2.12 -7.78
C GLY A 159 18.53 0.66 -7.42
N ALA A 160 17.58 -0.08 -6.85
CA ALA A 160 17.77 -1.50 -6.51
C ALA A 160 18.16 -2.32 -7.75
N LYS A 161 19.15 -3.19 -7.58
CA LYS A 161 19.68 -4.05 -8.63
C LYS A 161 19.23 -5.49 -8.40
N HIS A 162 18.74 -6.13 -9.45
CA HIS A 162 18.25 -7.51 -9.41
C HIS A 162 18.98 -8.33 -10.47
N GLN A 163 19.42 -9.52 -10.10
CA GLN A 163 19.99 -10.49 -11.02
C GLN A 163 18.90 -11.46 -11.48
N ARG A 164 18.85 -11.70 -12.79
CA ARG A 164 17.96 -12.67 -13.41
C ARG A 164 18.41 -14.06 -12.97
N THR A 165 17.48 -14.80 -12.39
CA THR A 165 17.66 -16.23 -12.08
C THR A 165 16.66 -17.01 -12.92
N LEU A 166 17.15 -17.92 -13.76
CA LEU A 166 16.32 -18.83 -14.56
C LEU A 166 16.37 -20.20 -13.91
N VAL A 167 15.26 -20.60 -13.27
CA VAL A 167 15.12 -21.95 -12.72
C VAL A 167 14.28 -22.77 -13.70
N PRO A 168 14.84 -23.77 -14.38
CA PRO A 168 14.07 -24.64 -15.26
C PRO A 168 13.07 -25.47 -14.43
N ARG A 169 11.83 -25.57 -14.90
CA ARG A 169 10.83 -26.49 -14.36
C ARG A 169 10.58 -27.62 -15.37
N ILE A 170 10.66 -28.86 -14.92
CA ILE A 170 10.24 -30.03 -15.71
C ILE A 170 8.72 -30.13 -15.57
N VAL A 171 8.01 -30.14 -16.69
CA VAL A 171 6.56 -30.37 -16.74
C VAL A 171 6.35 -31.75 -17.35
N HIS A 172 5.60 -32.60 -16.67
CA HIS A 172 5.16 -33.89 -17.18
C HIS A 172 3.70 -33.78 -17.60
N ASP A 173 3.41 -34.10 -18.85
CA ASP A 173 2.05 -34.23 -19.35
C ASP A 173 1.67 -35.72 -19.35
N GLU A 174 0.57 -36.06 -18.68
CA GLU A 174 0.00 -37.40 -18.71
C GLU A 174 -1.13 -37.42 -19.74
N THR A 175 -1.08 -38.37 -20.67
CA THR A 175 -2.18 -38.60 -21.62
C THR A 175 -2.62 -40.06 -21.55
N TRP A 176 -3.93 -40.27 -21.54
CA TRP A 176 -4.54 -41.59 -21.61
C TRP A 176 -4.94 -41.89 -23.06
N ALA A 177 -4.42 -42.98 -23.62
CA ALA A 177 -4.90 -43.51 -24.90
C ALA A 177 -5.88 -44.66 -24.62
N ALA A 178 -7.01 -44.68 -25.33
CA ALA A 178 -7.90 -45.84 -25.32
C ALA A 178 -7.18 -47.05 -25.94
N VAL A 179 -7.37 -48.23 -25.34
CA VAL A 179 -6.80 -49.51 -25.79
C VAL A 179 -7.84 -50.29 -26.58
#